data_AF-A0A2N0H8G6-F1
#
_entry.id   AF-A0A2N0H8G6-F1
#
_cell.length_a   1.000
_cell.length_b   1.000
_cell.length_c   1.000
_cell.angle_alpha   90.00
_cell.angle_beta   90.00
_cell.angle_gamma   90.00
#
_symmetry.space_group_name_H-M   'P 1'
#
loop_
_entity.id
_entity.type
_entity.pdbx_description
1 polymer ?
#
loop_
_entity_poly.entity_id
_entity_poly.type
_entity_poly.pdbx_seq_one_letter_code
_entity_poly.pdbx_strand_id
1 'polypeptide(L)'
;MKRDFFCAESILKMKTYKSKFLIVLAGLLSFSCMNIDCVKLSESYKVVECLIIVSDLPDNKSVYNFEINGRSLKTGKDTVYEEENRWFCKYYKEIEKGDTIIKKKGELIFNIHKKDTILKFNWECEGKIYN
;
A
#
# COMPACT_ATOMS: atom_id res chain seq x y z
N MET A 1 17.44 -3.97 -13.96
CA MET A 1 16.73 -3.35 -12.82
C MET A 1 16.04 -4.48 -12.05
N LYS A 2 16.77 -5.09 -11.11
CA LYS A 2 16.29 -6.23 -10.31
C LYS A 2 15.60 -5.66 -9.07
N ARG A 3 14.40 -6.16 -8.77
CA ARG A 3 13.66 -5.84 -7.55
C ARG A 3 14.32 -6.62 -6.41
N ASP A 4 14.98 -5.90 -5.51
CA ASP A 4 15.63 -6.47 -4.34
C ASP A 4 14.57 -7.01 -3.38
N PHE A 5 14.48 -8.34 -3.36
CA PHE A 5 13.85 -9.11 -2.30
C PHE A 5 14.58 -8.83 -1.00
N PHE A 6 13.88 -8.27 -0.02
CA PHE A 6 14.35 -8.19 1.37
C PHE A 6 14.27 -9.60 2.00
N CYS A 7 15.19 -10.49 1.64
CA CYS A 7 15.59 -11.61 2.49
C CYS A 7 16.95 -11.22 3.08
N ALA A 8 16.99 -11.00 4.39
CA ALA A 8 18.20 -10.64 5.11
C ALA A 8 19.33 -11.65 4.82
N GLU A 9 20.38 -11.22 4.13
CA GLU A 9 21.66 -11.90 4.14
C GLU A 9 22.31 -11.71 5.50
N SER A 10 22.64 -12.81 6.17
CA SER A 10 23.62 -12.83 7.26
C SER A 10 24.26 -14.21 7.31
N ILE A 11 25.18 -14.47 6.39
CA ILE A 11 26.22 -15.49 6.57
C ILE A 11 27.25 -14.86 7.50
N LEU A 12 27.56 -15.48 8.65
CA LEU A 12 28.95 -15.62 9.14
C LEU A 12 29.08 -16.51 10.40
N LYS A 13 29.90 -17.56 10.22
CA LYS A 13 30.81 -18.27 11.16
C LYS A 13 30.20 -19.25 12.18
N MET A 14 30.03 -20.50 11.73
CA MET A 14 30.02 -21.69 12.59
C MET A 14 31.44 -22.11 12.99
N LYS A 15 31.78 -22.01 14.28
CA LYS A 15 32.84 -22.83 14.89
C LYS A 15 32.20 -24.11 15.43
N THR A 16 32.74 -25.24 15.00
CA THR A 16 32.37 -26.59 15.39
C THR A 16 32.57 -26.83 16.91
N TYR A 17 31.49 -27.10 17.64
CA TYR A 17 31.57 -27.68 18.99
C TYR A 17 30.52 -28.78 19.16
N LYS A 18 30.98 -29.98 19.51
CA LYS A 18 30.22 -31.23 19.54
C LYS A 18 29.25 -31.30 20.72
N SER A 19 28.16 -32.03 20.50
CA SER A 19 27.33 -32.70 21.52
C SER A 19 26.36 -31.81 22.33
N LYS A 20 25.22 -31.54 21.68
CA LYS A 20 23.81 -31.37 22.18
C LYS A 20 22.96 -30.65 21.09
N PHE A 21 23.30 -30.88 19.83
CA PHE A 21 22.90 -30.08 18.66
C PHE A 21 21.78 -30.75 17.87
N LEU A 22 20.74 -31.24 18.55
CA LEU A 22 19.59 -31.89 17.89
C LEU A 22 18.26 -31.14 18.11
N ILE A 23 18.22 -30.15 19.02
CA ILE A 23 16.99 -29.40 19.32
C ILE A 23 16.94 -28.03 18.60
N VAL A 24 18.07 -27.54 18.10
CA VAL A 24 18.14 -26.21 17.44
C VAL A 24 17.73 -26.26 15.96
N LEU A 25 17.69 -27.44 15.33
CA LEU A 25 17.30 -27.58 13.92
C LEU A 25 15.79 -27.48 13.67
N ALA A 26 14.95 -27.68 14.70
CA ALA A 26 13.50 -27.71 14.57
C ALA A 26 12.83 -26.32 14.61
N GLY A 27 13.55 -25.26 14.98
CA GLY A 27 13.01 -23.89 15.09
C GLY A 27 13.10 -23.04 13.80
N LEU A 28 13.73 -23.56 12.74
CA LEU A 28 14.11 -22.79 11.54
C LEU A 28 13.18 -22.93 10.34
N LEU A 29 12.08 -23.70 10.43
CA LEU A 29 11.21 -24.01 9.28
C LEU A 29 9.86 -23.29 9.26
N SER A 30 9.62 -22.33 10.16
CA SER A 30 8.33 -21.62 10.23
C SER A 30 8.38 -20.21 9.63
N PHE A 31 9.20 -19.97 8.60
CA PHE A 31 8.99 -18.83 7.70
C PHE A 31 7.84 -19.18 6.74
N SER A 32 6.61 -19.16 7.25
CA SER A 32 5.43 -19.17 6.39
C SER A 32 5.44 -17.87 5.59
N CYS A 33 5.87 -17.93 4.32
CA CYS A 33 5.55 -16.90 3.35
C CYS A 33 4.03 -16.91 3.19
N MET A 34 3.33 -15.99 3.84
CA MET A 34 1.91 -15.74 3.56
C MET A 34 1.80 -15.36 2.08
N ASN A 35 1.24 -16.26 1.28
CA ASN A 35 0.88 -15.96 -0.10
C ASN A 35 -0.25 -14.91 -0.07
N ILE A 36 -0.06 -13.83 -0.81
CA ILE A 36 -1.04 -12.74 -0.89
C ILE A 36 -2.10 -13.14 -1.91
N ASP A 37 -3.37 -13.19 -1.51
CA ASP A 37 -4.48 -13.37 -2.45
C ASP A 37 -4.76 -12.05 -3.18
N CYS A 38 -4.07 -11.87 -4.30
CA CYS A 38 -4.22 -10.66 -5.11
C CYS A 38 -5.64 -10.49 -5.66
N VAL A 39 -6.37 -11.58 -5.98
CA VAL A 39 -7.72 -11.46 -6.54
C VAL A 39 -8.66 -10.89 -5.48
N LYS A 40 -8.67 -11.48 -4.29
CA LYS A 40 -9.50 -11.03 -3.18
C LYS A 40 -9.17 -9.60 -2.76
N LEU A 41 -7.89 -9.22 -2.72
CA LEU A 41 -7.50 -7.84 -2.43
C LEU A 41 -7.96 -6.87 -3.53
N SER A 42 -7.83 -7.25 -4.80
CA SER A 42 -8.31 -6.42 -5.92
C SER A 42 -9.81 -6.16 -5.82
N GLU A 43 -10.60 -7.17 -5.46
CA GLU A 43 -12.06 -7.03 -5.28
C GLU A 43 -12.39 -6.08 -4.12
N SER A 44 -11.63 -6.15 -3.02
CA SER A 44 -11.77 -5.22 -1.91
C SER A 44 -11.46 -3.77 -2.32
N TYR A 45 -10.45 -3.53 -3.17
CA TYR A 45 -10.14 -2.18 -3.65
C TYR A 45 -11.11 -1.68 -4.72
N LYS A 46 -11.82 -2.57 -5.43
CA LYS A 46 -12.88 -2.17 -6.36
C LYS A 46 -14.08 -1.56 -5.62
N VAL A 47 -14.42 -2.02 -4.42
CA VAL A 47 -15.58 -1.44 -3.70
C VAL A 47 -15.30 -0.06 -3.10
N VAL A 48 -14.02 0.28 -2.90
CA VAL A 48 -13.57 1.57 -2.35
C VAL A 48 -13.71 2.70 -3.37
N GLU A 49 -14.19 3.84 -2.90
CA GLU A 49 -14.35 5.06 -3.67
C GLU A 49 -13.82 6.26 -2.88
N CYS A 50 -13.06 7.13 -3.55
CA CYS A 50 -12.53 8.37 -2.99
C CYS A 50 -12.63 9.48 -4.03
N LEU A 51 -13.49 10.46 -3.78
CA LEU A 51 -13.75 11.59 -4.68
C LEU A 51 -13.67 12.89 -3.87
N ILE A 52 -12.47 13.46 -3.78
CA ILE A 52 -12.19 14.55 -2.83
C ILE A 52 -11.22 15.57 -3.42
N ILE A 53 -11.46 16.85 -3.14
CA ILE A 53 -10.48 17.93 -3.34
C ILE A 53 -9.74 18.12 -2.02
N VAL A 54 -8.42 17.96 -2.04
CA VAL A 54 -7.57 17.98 -0.84
C VAL A 54 -7.49 19.39 -0.28
N SER A 55 -7.87 19.57 0.98
CA SER A 55 -7.70 20.84 1.71
C SER A 55 -6.49 20.80 2.64
N ASP A 56 -6.19 19.63 3.22
CA ASP A 56 -5.08 19.44 4.14
C ASP A 56 -4.68 17.96 4.26
N LEU A 57 -3.45 17.71 4.69
CA LEU A 57 -2.90 16.35 4.90
C LEU A 57 -2.53 16.17 6.38
N PRO A 58 -2.71 14.97 6.95
CA PRO A 58 -2.30 14.71 8.32
C PRO A 58 -0.78 14.84 8.48
N ASP A 59 -0.33 15.39 9.61
CA ASP A 59 1.10 15.51 9.95
C ASP A 59 1.79 14.14 10.00
N ASN A 60 1.09 13.14 10.56
CA ASN A 60 1.58 11.77 10.67
C ASN A 60 0.89 10.85 9.65
N LYS A 61 1.57 10.63 8.52
CA LYS A 61 1.08 9.80 7.43
C LYS A 61 1.27 8.31 7.76
N SER A 62 0.17 7.59 7.95
CA SER A 62 0.20 6.15 8.20
C SER A 62 0.52 5.37 6.94
N VAL A 63 1.20 4.23 7.11
CA VAL A 63 1.44 3.25 6.02
C VAL A 63 0.28 2.26 5.87
N TYR A 64 -0.68 2.30 6.80
CA TYR A 64 -1.81 1.37 6.88
C TYR A 64 -3.15 2.04 6.59
N ASN A 65 -3.36 3.21 7.17
CA ASN A 65 -4.60 3.98 7.05
C ASN A 65 -4.35 5.22 6.22
N PHE A 66 -5.21 5.44 5.23
CA PHE A 66 -5.15 6.58 4.36
C PHE A 66 -6.19 7.60 4.81
N GLU A 67 -5.72 8.68 5.40
CA GLU A 67 -6.50 9.82 5.85
C GLU A 67 -6.16 11.09 5.04
N ILE A 68 -7.19 11.82 4.62
CA ILE A 68 -7.07 13.16 4.03
C ILE A 68 -8.27 14.04 4.38
N ASN A 69 -8.01 15.32 4.67
CA ASN A 69 -9.03 16.35 4.83
C ASN A 69 -9.32 17.04 3.49
N GLY A 70 -10.58 17.28 3.20
CA GLY A 70 -10.93 17.89 1.93
C GLY A 70 -12.40 18.18 1.75
N ARG A 71 -12.78 18.55 0.53
CA ARG A 71 -14.18 18.73 0.13
C ARG A 71 -14.60 17.57 -0.75
N SER A 72 -15.67 16.87 -0.36
CA SER A 72 -16.23 15.79 -1.15
C SER A 72 -16.75 16.32 -2.49
N LEU A 73 -16.36 15.68 -3.59
CA LEU A 73 -16.91 15.97 -4.91
C LEU A 73 -18.35 15.48 -5.07
N LYS A 74 -18.81 14.55 -4.22
CA LYS A 74 -20.18 14.03 -4.27
C LYS A 74 -21.17 14.97 -3.60
N THR A 75 -20.81 15.46 -2.41
CA THR A 75 -21.73 16.24 -1.57
C THR A 75 -21.43 17.73 -1.58
N GLY A 76 -20.25 18.14 -2.06
CA GLY A 76 -19.78 19.53 -2.01
C GLY A 76 -19.42 20.01 -0.60
N LYS A 77 -19.46 19.14 0.41
CA LYS A 77 -19.18 19.49 1.82
C LYS A 77 -17.78 19.09 2.23
N ASP A 78 -17.24 19.83 3.19
CA ASP A 78 -15.97 19.51 3.82
C ASP A 78 -16.12 18.19 4.61
N THR A 79 -15.10 17.34 4.56
CA THR A 79 -15.12 15.97 5.06
C THR A 79 -13.70 15.47 5.33
N VAL A 80 -13.61 14.42 6.13
CA VAL A 80 -12.39 13.63 6.32
C VAL A 80 -12.61 12.30 5.61
N TYR A 81 -11.74 11.97 4.68
CA TYR A 81 -11.69 10.65 4.08
C TYR A 81 -10.70 9.80 4.86
N GLU A 82 -11.13 8.67 5.41
CA GLU A 82 -10.29 7.71 6.13
C GLU A 82 -10.65 6.29 5.67
N GLU A 83 -9.64 5.50 5.31
CA GLU A 83 -9.80 4.11 4.87
C GLU A 83 -8.54 3.30 5.18
N GLU A 84 -8.67 2.04 5.60
CA GLU A 84 -7.50 1.14 5.72
C GLU A 84 -7.02 0.75 4.32
N ASN A 85 -6.13 1.56 3.75
CA ASN A 85 -5.73 1.43 2.36
C ASN A 85 -4.23 1.68 2.14
N ARG A 86 -3.44 0.63 2.40
CA ARG A 86 -2.00 0.59 2.13
C ARG A 86 -1.61 0.95 0.70
N TRP A 87 -2.48 0.71 -0.28
CA TRP A 87 -2.19 1.07 -1.67
C TRP A 87 -2.20 2.59 -1.86
N PHE A 88 -3.18 3.31 -1.31
CA PHE A 88 -3.24 4.77 -1.41
C PHE A 88 -2.12 5.43 -0.59
N CYS A 89 -1.80 4.89 0.59
CA CYS A 89 -0.71 5.39 1.44
C CYS A 89 0.64 5.51 0.72
N LYS A 90 0.91 4.67 -0.31
CA LYS A 90 2.14 4.74 -1.10
C LYS A 90 2.32 6.07 -1.82
N TYR A 91 1.23 6.77 -2.13
CA TYR A 91 1.24 7.97 -2.96
C TYR A 91 1.10 9.26 -2.17
N TYR A 92 1.20 9.22 -0.84
CA TYR A 92 1.15 10.39 0.01
C TYR A 92 2.15 11.51 -0.32
N LYS A 93 3.26 11.18 -0.99
CA LYS A 93 4.28 12.15 -1.42
C LYS A 93 3.89 12.87 -2.70
N GLU A 94 2.95 12.31 -3.47
CA GLU A 94 2.47 12.87 -4.73
C GLU A 94 1.24 13.76 -4.53
N ILE A 95 0.66 13.77 -3.33
CA ILE A 95 -0.57 14.50 -3.00
C ILE A 95 -0.21 15.82 -2.34
N GLU A 96 -0.80 16.90 -2.84
CA GLU A 96 -0.65 18.25 -2.30
C GLU A 96 -2.01 18.91 -2.09
N LYS A 97 -2.03 19.97 -1.28
CA LYS A 97 -3.23 20.79 -1.09
C LYS A 97 -3.71 21.36 -2.42
N GLY A 98 -5.00 21.24 -2.68
CA GLY A 98 -5.64 21.66 -3.92
C GLY A 98 -5.71 20.57 -5.00
N ASP A 99 -4.99 19.46 -4.84
CA ASP A 99 -5.14 18.32 -5.74
C ASP A 99 -6.53 17.70 -5.63
N THR A 100 -6.98 17.08 -6.71
CA THR A 100 -8.23 16.32 -6.73
C THR A 100 -7.94 14.84 -6.85
N ILE A 101 -8.39 14.06 -5.88
CA ILE A 101 -8.26 12.60 -5.89
C ILE A 101 -9.52 12.00 -6.47
N ILE A 102 -9.33 11.14 -7.47
CA ILE A 102 -10.42 10.40 -8.13
C ILE A 102 -10.10 8.91 -8.15
N LYS A 103 -10.80 8.18 -7.30
CA LYS A 103 -10.93 6.73 -7.32
C LYS A 103 -12.41 6.38 -7.35
N LYS A 104 -12.88 5.82 -8.46
CA LYS A 104 -14.28 5.40 -8.60
C LYS A 104 -14.49 3.97 -8.09
N LYS A 105 -15.71 3.70 -7.64
CA LYS A 105 -16.17 2.34 -7.35
C LYS A 105 -16.15 1.51 -8.63
N GLY A 106 -15.66 0.28 -8.53
CA GLY A 106 -15.53 -0.69 -9.63
C GLY A 106 -14.19 -0.63 -10.37
N GLU A 107 -13.41 0.45 -10.23
CA GLU A 107 -12.14 0.64 -10.94
C GLU A 107 -10.94 0.31 -10.05
N LEU A 108 -9.82 -0.11 -10.63
CA LEU A 108 -8.54 -0.32 -9.95
C LEU A 108 -7.48 0.70 -10.37
N ILE A 109 -7.92 1.96 -10.50
CA ILE A 109 -7.07 3.10 -10.86
C ILE A 109 -7.26 4.20 -9.82
N PHE A 110 -6.17 4.61 -9.18
CA PHE A 110 -6.10 5.75 -8.28
C PHE A 110 -5.53 6.95 -9.05
N ASN A 111 -6.31 8.02 -9.20
CA ASN A 111 -5.88 9.21 -9.93
C ASN A 111 -5.68 10.39 -8.98
N ILE A 112 -4.57 11.11 -9.17
CA ILE A 112 -4.32 12.41 -8.56
C ILE A 112 -4.29 13.42 -9.69
N HIS A 113 -5.30 14.28 -9.72
CA HIS A 113 -5.40 15.38 -10.66
C HIS A 113 -4.72 16.60 -10.05
N LYS A 114 -3.56 16.93 -10.61
CA LYS A 114 -2.87 18.19 -10.35
C LYS A 114 -3.39 19.26 -11.30
N LYS A 115 -2.97 20.50 -11.10
CA LYS A 115 -3.38 21.66 -11.92
C LYS A 115 -3.16 21.42 -13.43
N ASP A 116 -1.99 20.89 -13.79
CA ASP A 116 -1.57 20.78 -15.19
C ASP A 116 -1.40 19.32 -15.67
N THR A 117 -1.49 18.34 -14.76
CA THR A 117 -1.20 16.93 -15.05
C THR A 117 -2.08 15.98 -14.26
N ILE A 118 -2.29 14.77 -14.78
CA ILE A 118 -2.99 13.70 -14.08
C ILE A 118 -2.00 12.55 -13.84
N LEU A 119 -1.76 12.23 -12.57
CA LEU A 119 -1.00 11.04 -12.17
C LEU A 119 -1.98 9.87 -12.05
N LYS A 120 -1.66 8.75 -12.72
CA LYS A 120 -2.50 7.55 -12.73
C LYS A 120 -1.73 6.37 -12.17
N PHE A 121 -2.28 5.74 -11.15
CA PHE A 121 -1.68 4.59 -10.50
C PHE A 121 -2.63 3.40 -10.60
N ASN A 122 -2.27 2.39 -11.38
CA ASN A 122 -3.02 1.14 -11.43
C ASN A 122 -2.69 0.29 -10.19
N TRP A 123 -3.63 -0.56 -9.78
CA TRP A 123 -3.33 -1.55 -8.76
C TRP A 123 -2.47 -2.67 -9.35
N GLU A 124 -1.30 -2.90 -8.75
CA GLU A 124 -0.37 -3.96 -9.12
C GLU A 124 -0.18 -4.91 -7.93
N CYS A 125 -0.23 -6.21 -8.21
CA CYS A 125 0.09 -7.26 -7.24
C CYS A 125 0.91 -8.34 -7.94
N GLU A 126 2.02 -8.75 -7.32
CA GLU A 126 2.96 -9.76 -7.86
C GLU A 126 3.41 -9.52 -9.31
N GLY A 127 3.58 -8.25 -9.71
CA GLY A 127 4.02 -7.91 -11.08
C GLY A 127 2.90 -7.87 -12.12
N LYS A 128 1.63 -8.08 -11.71
CA LYS A 128 0.47 -8.05 -12.60
C LYS A 128 -0.42 -6.85 -12.29
N ILE A 129 -0.87 -6.17 -13.33
CA ILE A 129 -1.86 -5.10 -13.24
C ILE A 129 -3.26 -5.71 -13.32
N TYR A 130 -4.14 -5.30 -12.42
CA TYR A 130 -5.54 -5.73 -12.41
C TYR A 130 -6.43 -4.55 -12.82
N ASN A 131 -7.48 -4.85 -13.60
CA ASN A 131 -8.44 -3.88 -14.11
C ASN A 131 -9.83 -4.17 -13.55
#